data_AF-A0A849TZH4-F1
#
_entry.id   AF-A0A849TZH4-F1
#
_cell.length_a   1.000
_cell.length_b   1.000
_cell.length_c   1.000
_cell.angle_alpha   90.00
_cell.angle_beta   90.00
_cell.angle_gamma   90.00
#
_symmetry.space_group_name_H-M   'P 1'
#
loop_
_entity.id
_entity.type
_entity.pdbx_description
1 polymer ?
#
loop_
_entity_poly.entity_id
_entity_poly.type
_entity_poly.pdbx_seq_one_letter_code
_entity_poly.pdbx_strand_id
1 'polypeptide(L)'
;ISLIGFLGIALWPTLGVYVVFSVLRRVGEYALSKPAREVLFTVVSREEKYKAKNFIDTAISRGGDASTGWLVTGVRALGATTAHIALACVPLMIAWAWLATVLARAEKRRSAATVSSIAERSHRTV
;
A
#
# COMPACT_ATOMS: atom_id res chain seq x y z
N ILE A 1 -0.96 -4.46 -9.18
CA ILE A 1 -2.00 -5.52 -9.12
C ILE A 1 -3.38 -4.98 -8.80
N SER A 2 -3.53 -4.13 -7.78
CA SER A 2 -4.82 -3.55 -7.38
C SER A 2 -5.50 -2.77 -8.50
N LEU A 3 -4.75 -1.93 -9.24
CA LEU A 3 -5.30 -1.21 -10.40
C LEU A 3 -5.98 -2.15 -11.41
N ILE A 4 -5.26 -3.20 -11.83
CA ILE A 4 -5.75 -4.20 -12.79
C ILE A 4 -6.93 -4.97 -12.19
N GLY A 5 -6.86 -5.35 -10.91
CA GLY A 5 -7.92 -6.10 -10.22
C GLY A 5 -9.23 -5.31 -10.11
N PHE A 6 -9.17 -4.05 -9.69
CA PHE A 6 -10.35 -3.19 -9.62
C PHE A 6 -10.94 -2.89 -11.01
N LEU A 7 -10.08 -2.67 -12.02
CA LEU A 7 -10.55 -2.52 -13.40
C LEU A 7 -11.23 -3.80 -13.90
N GLY A 8 -10.64 -4.97 -13.63
CA GLY A 8 -11.22 -6.27 -13.97
C GLY A 8 -12.58 -6.49 -13.32
N ILE A 9 -12.74 -6.15 -12.03
CA ILE A 9 -14.02 -6.24 -11.32
C ILE A 9 -15.04 -5.25 -11.88
N ALA A 10 -14.62 -4.04 -12.26
CA ALA A 10 -15.50 -3.04 -12.86
C ALA A 10 -16.07 -3.51 -14.21
N LEU A 11 -15.24 -4.15 -15.04
CA LEU A 11 -15.63 -4.63 -16.37
C LEU A 11 -16.37 -5.97 -16.34
N TRP A 12 -15.92 -6.91 -15.49
CA TRP A 12 -16.49 -8.25 -15.32
C TRP A 12 -16.69 -8.56 -13.84
N PRO A 13 -17.79 -8.07 -13.21
CA PRO A 13 -18.07 -8.22 -11.78
C PRO A 13 -18.52 -9.65 -11.43
N THR A 14 -17.70 -10.64 -11.74
CA THR A 14 -17.96 -12.06 -11.48
C THR A 14 -17.20 -12.53 -10.23
N LEU A 15 -17.72 -13.58 -9.59
CA LEU A 15 -17.05 -14.18 -8.44
C LEU A 15 -15.64 -14.69 -8.78
N GLY A 16 -15.45 -15.23 -9.99
CA GLY A 16 -14.14 -15.73 -10.44
C GLY A 16 -13.06 -14.63 -10.49
N VAL A 17 -13.38 -13.47 -11.07
CA VAL A 17 -12.47 -12.31 -11.10
C VAL A 17 -12.15 -11.83 -9.70
N TYR A 18 -13.15 -11.76 -8.83
CA TYR A 18 -12.96 -11.37 -7.43
C TYR A 18 -12.03 -12.33 -6.67
N VAL A 19 -12.21 -13.64 -6.84
CA VAL A 19 -11.37 -14.66 -6.19
C VAL A 19 -9.93 -14.55 -6.67
N VAL A 20 -9.70 -14.51 -7.98
CA VAL A 20 -8.36 -14.38 -8.56
C VAL A 20 -7.67 -13.11 -8.04
N PHE A 21 -8.37 -11.98 -8.08
CA PHE A 21 -7.84 -10.73 -7.55
C PHE A 21 -7.50 -10.82 -6.06
N SER A 22 -8.41 -11.37 -5.26
CA SER A 22 -8.23 -11.49 -3.81
C SER A 22 -7.04 -12.37 -3.44
N VAL A 23 -6.88 -13.50 -4.12
CA VAL A 23 -5.73 -14.41 -3.93
C VAL A 23 -4.43 -13.69 -4.29
N LEU A 24 -4.36 -13.09 -5.48
CA LEU A 24 -3.16 -12.40 -5.92
C LEU A 24 -2.78 -11.23 -5.01
N ARG A 25 -3.77 -10.47 -4.53
CA ARG A 25 -3.54 -9.39 -3.57
C ARG A 25 -3.02 -9.93 -2.24
N ARG A 26 -3.55 -11.07 -1.77
CA ARG A 26 -3.13 -11.75 -0.54
C ARG A 26 -1.70 -12.26 -0.66
N VAL A 27 -1.35 -12.88 -1.79
CA VAL A 27 0.02 -13.32 -2.10
C VAL A 27 0.96 -12.13 -2.07
N GLY A 28 0.66 -11.04 -2.77
CA GLY A 28 1.48 -9.82 -2.76
C GLY A 28 1.66 -9.25 -1.35
N GLU A 29 0.61 -9.26 -0.54
CA GLU A 29 0.67 -8.78 0.84
C GLU A 29 1.64 -9.60 1.71
N TYR A 30 1.56 -10.94 1.63
CA TYR A 30 2.42 -11.81 2.44
C TYR A 30 3.83 -11.94 1.90
N ALA A 31 4.00 -11.98 0.58
CA ALA A 31 5.30 -12.18 -0.06
C ALA A 31 6.13 -10.89 -0.11
N LEU A 32 5.48 -9.71 -0.19
CA LEU A 32 6.18 -8.43 -0.40
C LEU A 32 5.90 -7.42 0.71
N SER A 33 4.63 -7.03 0.90
CA SER A 33 4.28 -5.90 1.79
C SER A 33 4.72 -6.12 3.23
N LYS A 34 4.39 -7.30 3.79
CA LYS A 34 4.71 -7.61 5.18
C LYS A 34 6.22 -7.66 5.46
N PRO A 35 7.04 -8.41 4.70
CA PRO A 35 8.50 -8.40 4.87
C PRO A 35 9.11 -7.00 4.69
N ALA A 36 8.70 -6.27 3.65
CA ALA A 36 9.22 -4.93 3.40
C ALA A 36 8.94 -3.98 4.59
N ARG A 37 7.75 -4.07 5.19
CA ARG A 37 7.41 -3.29 6.39
C ARG A 37 8.25 -3.69 7.60
N GLU A 38 8.56 -4.97 7.77
CA GLU A 38 9.44 -5.40 8.86
C GLU A 38 10.86 -4.83 8.70
N VAL A 39 11.38 -4.75 7.46
CA VAL A 39 12.66 -4.09 7.17
C VAL A 39 12.62 -2.62 7.57
N LEU A 40 11.54 -1.90 7.25
CA LEU A 40 11.38 -0.48 7.66
C LEU A 40 11.36 -0.29 9.17
N PHE A 41 10.96 -1.29 9.94
CA PHE A 41 10.98 -1.25 11.41
C PHE A 41 12.33 -1.62 12.04
N THR A 42 13.35 -1.96 11.25
CA THR A 42 14.69 -2.28 11.78
C THR A 42 15.50 -1.04 12.16
N VAL A 43 15.18 0.11 11.57
CA VAL A 43 15.91 1.37 11.76
C VAL A 43 15.30 2.29 12.81
N VAL A 44 14.18 1.88 13.44
CA VAL A 44 13.50 2.64 14.50
C VAL A 44 13.73 1.99 15.86
N SER A 45 13.59 2.75 16.95
CA SER A 45 13.74 2.21 18.29
C SER A 45 12.64 1.19 18.63
N ARG A 46 12.89 0.35 19.64
CA ARG A 46 11.94 -0.69 20.07
C ARG A 46 10.61 -0.09 20.57
N GLU A 47 10.67 1.04 21.27
CA GLU A 47 9.49 1.72 21.78
C GLU A 47 8.62 2.29 20.63
N GLU A 48 9.24 3.00 19.69
CA GLU A 48 8.55 3.55 18.52
C GLU A 48 7.94 2.43 17.67
N LYS A 49 8.68 1.34 17.46
CA LYS A 49 8.19 0.14 16.76
C LYS A 49 6.92 -0.41 17.41
N TYR A 50 6.89 -0.55 18.73
CA TYR A 50 5.71 -1.09 19.43
C TYR A 50 4.51 -0.15 19.34
N LYS A 51 4.72 1.16 19.55
CA LYS A 51 3.66 2.17 19.43
C LYS A 51 3.10 2.21 18.00
N ALA A 52 3.96 2.27 17.00
CA ALA A 52 3.57 2.31 15.60
C ALA A 52 2.82 1.05 15.16
N LYS A 53 3.31 -0.14 15.53
CA LYS A 53 2.63 -1.39 15.20
C LYS A 53 1.24 -1.48 15.81
N ASN A 54 1.11 -1.20 17.11
CA ASN A 54 -0.19 -1.24 17.78
C ASN A 54 -1.20 -0.26 17.14
N PHE A 55 -0.73 0.94 16.79
CA PHE A 55 -1.55 1.94 16.11
C PHE A 55 -1.98 1.49 14.71
N ILE A 56 -1.07 0.93 13.91
CA ILE A 56 -1.38 0.42 12.57
C ILE A 56 -2.37 -0.76 12.64
N ASP A 57 -2.15 -1.71 13.54
CA ASP A 57 -2.97 -2.92 13.63
C ASP A 57 -4.38 -2.64 14.18
N THR A 58 -4.51 -1.61 15.02
CA THR A 58 -5.79 -1.25 15.63
C THR A 58 -6.44 -0.06 14.92
N ALA A 59 -5.89 1.14 15.06
CA ALA A 59 -6.55 2.36 14.57
C ALA A 59 -6.67 2.36 13.04
N ILE A 60 -5.57 2.09 12.34
CA ILE A 60 -5.57 2.14 10.88
C ILE A 60 -6.31 0.93 10.29
N SER A 61 -5.95 -0.28 10.69
CA SER A 61 -6.53 -1.49 10.09
C SER A 61 -8.00 -1.65 10.48
N ARG A 62 -8.35 -1.51 11.77
CA ARG A 62 -9.76 -1.67 12.22
C ARG A 62 -10.62 -0.47 11.88
N GLY A 63 -10.07 0.74 11.98
CA GLY A 63 -10.77 1.95 11.50
C GLY A 63 -11.05 1.88 10.00
N GLY A 64 -10.10 1.34 9.22
CA GLY A 64 -10.27 1.07 7.80
C GLY A 64 -11.39 0.07 7.52
N ASP A 65 -11.39 -1.08 8.20
CA ASP A 65 -12.43 -2.11 8.02
C ASP A 65 -13.83 -1.61 8.40
N ALA A 66 -13.94 -0.91 9.54
CA ALA A 66 -15.22 -0.36 10.00
C ALA A 66 -15.76 0.73 9.06
N SER A 67 -14.90 1.69 8.68
CA SER A 67 -15.30 2.77 7.77
C SER A 67 -15.65 2.26 6.38
N THR A 68 -14.92 1.27 5.86
CA THR A 68 -15.23 0.65 4.56
C THR A 68 -16.60 0.01 4.56
N GLY A 69 -16.99 -0.68 5.64
CA GLY A 69 -18.32 -1.27 5.78
C GLY A 69 -19.45 -0.24 5.62
N TRP A 70 -19.35 0.88 6.34
CA TRP A 70 -20.34 1.96 6.24
C TRP A 70 -20.32 2.68 4.90
N LEU A 71 -19.14 2.97 4.36
CA LEU A 71 -19.00 3.64 3.06
C LEU A 71 -19.61 2.80 1.93
N VAL A 72 -19.27 1.51 1.87
CA VAL A 72 -19.82 0.60 0.84
C VAL A 72 -21.33 0.45 1.02
N THR A 73 -21.82 0.29 2.24
CA THR A 73 -23.26 0.18 2.51
C THR A 73 -24.00 1.46 2.12
N GLY A 74 -23.49 2.63 2.49
CA GLY A 74 -24.08 3.93 2.16
C GLY A 74 -24.10 4.19 0.66
N VAL A 75 -23.00 3.92 -0.04
CA VAL A 75 -22.92 4.08 -1.50
C VAL A 75 -23.86 3.09 -2.21
N ARG A 76 -23.99 1.85 -1.72
CA ARG A 76 -24.98 0.89 -2.24
C ARG A 76 -26.41 1.33 -1.98
N ALA A 77 -26.70 1.97 -0.84
CA ALA A 77 -28.03 2.52 -0.54
C ALA A 77 -28.44 3.62 -1.54
N LEU A 78 -27.47 4.30 -2.18
CA LEU A 78 -27.70 5.26 -3.26
C LEU A 78 -27.87 4.59 -4.65
N GLY A 79 -27.95 3.26 -4.71
CA GLY A 79 -28.13 2.51 -5.96
C GLY A 79 -26.84 2.14 -6.69
N ALA A 80 -25.67 2.39 -6.09
CA ALA A 80 -24.40 2.02 -6.72
C ALA A 80 -24.20 0.49 -6.75
N THR A 81 -23.76 -0.02 -7.89
CA THR A 81 -23.40 -1.42 -8.07
C THR A 81 -21.96 -1.69 -7.63
N THR A 82 -21.59 -2.96 -7.46
CA THR A 82 -20.19 -3.36 -7.21
C THR A 82 -19.26 -2.85 -8.31
N ALA A 83 -19.72 -2.82 -9.57
CA ALA A 83 -18.93 -2.30 -10.68
C ALA A 83 -18.67 -0.79 -10.55
N HIS A 84 -19.67 0.01 -10.16
CA HIS A 84 -19.49 1.45 -9.91
C HIS A 84 -18.47 1.71 -8.79
N ILE A 85 -18.56 0.96 -7.69
CA ILE A 85 -17.61 1.08 -6.58
C ILE A 85 -16.19 0.70 -7.02
N ALA A 86 -16.04 -0.41 -7.74
CA ALA A 86 -14.75 -0.84 -8.26
C ALA A 86 -14.15 0.18 -9.24
N LEU A 87 -14.97 0.77 -10.12
CA LEU A 87 -14.54 1.81 -11.05
C LEU A 87 -14.07 3.08 -10.31
N ALA A 88 -14.77 3.48 -9.24
CA ALA A 88 -14.35 4.61 -8.40
C ALA A 88 -12.99 4.36 -7.70
N CYS A 89 -12.65 3.09 -7.41
CA CYS A 89 -11.33 2.75 -6.86
C CYS A 89 -10.18 2.85 -7.89
N VAL A 90 -10.46 2.79 -9.20
CA VAL A 90 -9.43 2.85 -10.26
C VAL A 90 -8.58 4.13 -10.17
N PRO A 91 -9.12 5.37 -10.18
CA PRO A 91 -8.30 6.58 -10.07
C PRO A 91 -7.51 6.63 -8.77
N LEU A 92 -8.07 6.14 -7.66
CA LEU A 92 -7.36 6.03 -6.38
C LEU A 92 -6.14 5.09 -6.50
N MET A 93 -6.27 3.96 -7.20
CA MET A 93 -5.14 3.05 -7.44
C MET A 93 -4.08 3.65 -8.36
N ILE A 94 -4.47 4.46 -9.34
CA ILE A 94 -3.52 5.20 -10.20
C ILE A 94 -2.72 6.18 -9.33
N ALA A 95 -3.41 6.99 -8.51
CA ALA A 95 -2.76 7.93 -7.60
C ALA A 95 -1.82 7.21 -6.61
N TRP A 96 -2.25 6.06 -6.09
CA TRP A 96 -1.42 5.25 -5.19
C TRP A 96 -0.17 4.71 -5.86
N ALA A 97 -0.31 4.16 -7.08
CA ALA A 97 0.83 3.67 -7.85
C ALA A 97 1.81 4.80 -8.18
N TRP A 98 1.29 5.96 -8.58
CA TRP A 98 2.11 7.15 -8.82
C TRP A 98 2.88 7.55 -7.56
N LEU A 99 2.20 7.70 -6.41
CA LEU A 99 2.85 8.05 -5.14
C LEU A 99 3.94 7.04 -4.75
N ALA A 100 3.68 5.74 -4.91
CA ALA A 100 4.66 4.70 -4.64
C ALA A 100 5.91 4.85 -5.51
N THR A 101 5.76 5.18 -6.80
CA THR A 101 6.91 5.41 -7.68
C THR A 101 7.70 6.67 -7.32
N VAL A 102 7.02 7.73 -6.89
CA VAL A 102 7.66 8.97 -6.42
C VAL A 102 8.49 8.69 -5.17
N LEU A 103 7.90 8.00 -4.17
CA LEU A 103 8.61 7.63 -2.94
C LEU A 103 9.79 6.70 -3.20
N ALA A 104 9.61 5.69 -4.05
CA ALA A 104 10.69 4.78 -4.42
C ALA A 104 11.86 5.50 -5.10
N ARG A 105 11.58 6.50 -5.95
CA ARG A 105 12.62 7.33 -6.57
C ARG A 105 13.30 8.24 -5.55
N ALA A 106 12.54 8.84 -4.63
CA ALA A 106 13.08 9.68 -3.57
C ALA A 106 14.03 8.90 -2.65
N GLU A 107 13.69 7.66 -2.33
CA GLU A 107 14.53 6.80 -1.51
C GLU A 107 15.84 6.44 -2.21
N LYS A 108 15.79 6.01 -3.47
CA LYS A 108 16.99 5.73 -4.28
C LYS A 108 17.94 6.93 -4.35
N ARG A 109 17.40 8.15 -4.45
CA ARG A 109 18.20 9.39 -4.46
C ARG A 109 18.90 9.62 -3.13
N ARG A 110 18.21 9.44 -2.00
CA ARG A 110 18.80 9.59 -0.67
C ARG A 110 19.88 8.55 -0.42
N SER A 111 19.63 7.28 -0.74
CA SER A 111 20.63 6.22 -0.58
C SER A 111 21.88 6.50 -1.40
N ALA A 112 21.75 6.97 -2.65
CA ALA A 112 22.89 7.31 -3.50
C ALA A 112 23.69 8.51 -2.95
N ALA A 113 23.02 9.55 -2.45
CA ALA A 113 23.67 10.71 -1.84
C ALA A 113 24.45 10.33 -0.57
N THR A 114 23.90 9.45 0.27
CA THR A 114 24.60 8.93 1.45
C THR A 114 25.87 8.16 1.09
N VAL A 115 25.83 7.32 0.04
CA VAL A 115 27.02 6.58 -0.41
C VAL A 115 28.11 7.53 -0.93
N SER A 116 27.73 8.55 -1.70
CA SER A 116 28.67 9.55 -2.22
C SER A 116 29.38 10.34 -1.11
N SER A 117 28.66 10.74 -0.06
CA SER A 117 29.24 11.51 1.04
C SER A 117 30.22 10.68 1.88
N ILE A 118 29.96 9.38 2.03
CA ILE A 118 30.90 8.44 2.68
C ILE A 118 32.18 8.31 1.86
N ALA A 119 32.07 8.16 0.54
CA ALA A 119 33.22 8.05 -0.36
C ALA A 119 34.10 9.31 -0.34
N GLU A 120 33.49 10.51 -0.40
CA GLU A 120 34.20 11.78 -0.32
C GLU A 120 34.92 12.00 1.03
N ARG A 121 34.30 11.58 2.15
CA ARG A 121 34.93 11.66 3.48
C ARG A 121 36.14 10.75 3.61
N SER A 122 36.07 9.54 3.05
CA SER A 122 37.17 8.57 3.08
C SER A 122 38.41 9.07 2.33
N HIS A 123 38.24 9.82 1.24
CA HIS A 123 39.35 10.39 0.48
C HIS A 123 39.99 11.62 1.12
N ARG A 124 39.31 12.29 2.07
CA ARG A 124 39.83 13.48 2.77
C ARG A 124 40.65 13.18 4.02
N THR A 125 40.58 11.95 4.50
CA THR A 125 41.24 11.49 5.74
C THR A 125 42.52 10.69 5.49
N VAL A 126 42.99 10.64 4.24
CA VAL A 126 44.28 10.04 3.81
C VAL A 126 45.12 11.16 3.20
#